data_AF-A0A6J1V3G5-F1
#
_entry.id   AF-A0A6J1V3G5-F1
#
_cell.length_a   1.000
_cell.length_b   1.000
_cell.length_c   1.000
_cell.angle_alpha   90.00
_cell.angle_beta   90.00
_cell.angle_gamma   90.00
#
_symmetry.space_group_name_H-M   'P 1'
#
loop_
_entity.id
_entity.type
_entity.pdbx_description
1 polymer ?
#
loop_
_entity_poly.entity_id
_entity_poly.type
_entity_poly.pdbx_seq_one_letter_code
_entity_poly.pdbx_strand_id
1 'polypeptide(L)'
;MYLGDKRFLCQIPHLLALGTLMLLATVMLKYSHWQCDPSYLERGTMDPQGQFCKDQLYQSVRLSPVENISCSGISRGDIKAMQDALVSKLQWKSKRLALDEMFYLNLTKDCRTFKERRRFVGFHLSEEEENFPIAYSMVIHEKIEMFERLLRSIFAPQNVYCVHVDSKSPELFQKAVRGIASCFDNVFLASKQESVVYASWTRVQADLNCMKDLLQSKVRWKYLLNTCGTDFPIKTNREIVQALKLLNGKNNMESEKPSSHKRNRWKYHHEVTNYIVQTQETKSPPPQRSPMFTGNAYIVVTREFVQHLFKDPTARRLIEWCKDTYSPDEHLWATLYRMPEVPGSVPFNDKFDLTDMNAIARAVKWAYSEGDVSKGAPYSQCTGVYRRAVCVYGFGDLHWLLSQHHLFANKFDPSVDEYVILCLEEYLRHKAIYQEPL
;
A
#
# COMPACT_ATOMS: atom_id res chain seq x y z
N MET A 1 62.24 38.57 -50.63
CA MET A 1 60.93 38.93 -50.03
C MET A 1 59.90 38.05 -50.72
N TYR A 2 59.24 37.07 -50.14
CA TYR A 2 58.63 36.96 -48.80
C TYR A 2 58.75 35.52 -48.28
N LEU A 3 59.10 35.37 -47.00
CA LEU A 3 58.96 34.13 -46.23
C LEU A 3 57.47 33.90 -45.94
N GLY A 4 56.86 32.90 -46.59
CA GLY A 4 55.50 32.46 -46.35
C GLY A 4 55.43 31.44 -45.20
N ASP A 5 54.63 31.79 -44.21
CA ASP A 5 54.56 31.26 -42.85
C ASP A 5 54.11 29.79 -42.76
N LYS A 6 55.06 28.84 -42.69
CA LYS A 6 54.78 27.40 -42.49
C LYS A 6 54.48 27.02 -41.03
N ARG A 7 54.45 27.96 -40.08
CA ARG A 7 54.18 27.65 -38.66
C ARG A 7 52.71 27.49 -38.32
N PHE A 8 51.78 27.97 -39.15
CA PHE A 8 50.35 27.96 -38.82
C PHE A 8 49.66 26.60 -39.01
N LEU A 9 50.14 25.74 -39.92
CA LEU A 9 49.47 24.47 -40.24
C LEU A 9 49.74 23.32 -39.24
N CYS A 10 50.78 23.43 -38.40
CA CYS A 10 51.17 22.39 -37.44
C CYS A 10 50.49 22.53 -36.06
N GLN A 11 49.83 23.66 -35.80
CA GLN A 11 49.17 23.93 -34.51
C GLN A 11 47.66 23.64 -34.51
N ILE A 12 47.05 23.48 -35.69
CA ILE A 12 45.62 23.23 -35.87
C ILE A 12 45.13 21.95 -35.14
N PRO A 13 45.80 20.78 -35.24
CA PRO A 13 45.34 19.58 -34.53
C PRO A 13 45.51 19.69 -33.00
N HIS A 14 46.53 20.41 -32.52
CA HIS A 14 46.71 20.67 -31.09
C HIS A 14 45.65 21.63 -30.53
N LEU A 15 45.29 22.66 -31.30
CA LEU A 15 44.21 23.60 -30.94
C LEU A 15 42.82 22.93 -30.95
N LEU A 16 42.56 22.04 -31.91
CA LEU A 16 41.33 21.24 -31.94
C LEU A 16 41.23 20.26 -30.76
N ALA A 17 42.34 19.60 -30.41
CA ALA A 17 42.41 18.69 -29.26
C ALA A 17 42.24 19.44 -27.93
N LEU A 18 42.87 20.60 -27.76
CA LEU A 18 42.67 21.45 -26.59
C LEU A 18 41.23 21.98 -26.52
N GLY A 19 40.66 22.36 -27.67
CA GLY A 19 39.26 22.80 -27.77
C GLY A 19 38.27 21.71 -27.36
N THR A 20 38.49 20.45 -27.77
CA THR A 20 37.64 19.31 -27.37
C THR A 20 37.82 18.95 -25.90
N LEU A 21 39.04 18.98 -25.36
CA LEU A 21 39.31 18.78 -23.93
C LEU A 21 38.67 19.87 -23.06
N MET A 22 38.73 21.13 -23.49
CA MET A 22 38.08 22.25 -22.81
C MET A 22 36.54 22.14 -22.89
N LEU A 23 36.00 21.70 -24.02
CA LEU A 23 34.56 21.44 -24.17
C LEU A 23 34.10 20.28 -23.27
N LEU A 24 34.87 19.19 -23.22
CA LEU A 24 34.62 18.06 -22.32
C LEU A 24 34.72 18.47 -20.85
N ALA A 25 35.73 19.26 -20.49
CA ALA A 25 35.91 19.76 -19.12
C ALA A 25 34.78 20.72 -18.71
N THR A 26 34.33 21.60 -19.61
CA THR A 26 33.19 22.49 -19.35
C THR A 26 31.87 21.73 -19.30
N VAL A 27 31.66 20.72 -20.14
CA VAL A 27 30.49 19.83 -20.04
C VAL A 27 30.51 19.05 -18.72
N MET A 28 31.67 18.51 -18.32
CA MET A 28 31.84 17.80 -17.04
C MET A 28 31.64 18.71 -15.82
N LEU A 29 32.17 19.94 -15.83
CA LEU A 29 31.97 20.94 -14.77
C LEU A 29 30.51 21.42 -14.72
N LYS A 30 29.85 21.53 -15.88
CA LYS A 30 28.44 21.88 -15.94
C LYS A 30 27.57 20.74 -15.41
N TYR A 31 27.89 19.48 -15.71
CA TYR A 31 27.20 18.29 -15.18
C TYR A 31 27.45 18.09 -13.67
N SER A 32 28.66 18.35 -13.17
CA SER A 32 28.99 18.16 -11.74
C SER A 32 28.35 19.21 -10.82
N HIS A 33 27.91 20.35 -11.38
CA HIS A 33 27.21 21.41 -10.65
C HIS A 33 25.69 21.31 -10.67
N TRP A 34 25.10 20.25 -11.22
CA TRP A 34 23.66 20.08 -11.21
C TRP A 34 23.20 19.64 -9.81
N GLN A 35 22.79 20.63 -9.01
CA GLN A 35 22.00 20.37 -7.80
C GLN A 35 20.59 19.94 -8.23
N CYS A 36 20.18 18.77 -7.78
CA CYS A 36 18.85 18.26 -8.02
C CYS A 36 17.84 18.93 -7.10
N ASP A 37 17.03 19.80 -7.67
CA ASP A 37 15.83 20.35 -7.04
C ASP A 37 14.62 19.42 -7.34
N PRO A 38 13.70 19.20 -6.38
CA PRO A 38 12.51 18.38 -6.57
C PRO A 38 11.68 18.71 -7.82
N SER A 39 11.65 19.98 -8.25
CA SER A 39 10.97 20.43 -9.47
C SER A 39 11.52 19.82 -10.76
N TYR A 40 12.73 19.25 -10.75
CA TYR A 40 13.29 18.53 -11.90
C TYR A 40 12.78 17.09 -12.00
N LEU A 41 12.24 16.50 -10.93
CA LEU A 41 11.74 15.11 -10.93
C LEU A 41 10.47 14.94 -11.77
N GLU A 42 9.71 16.01 -11.96
CA GLU A 42 8.52 16.02 -12.81
C GLU A 42 8.85 16.09 -14.31
N ARG A 43 10.08 16.46 -14.67
CA ARG A 43 10.48 16.54 -16.08
C ARG A 43 10.58 15.15 -16.70
N GLY A 44 10.18 15.06 -17.97
CA GLY A 44 10.19 13.82 -18.74
C GLY A 44 11.61 13.23 -18.89
N THR A 45 11.69 11.94 -19.19
CA THR A 45 12.94 11.20 -19.43
C THR A 45 13.76 11.74 -20.62
N MET A 46 13.14 12.54 -21.49
CA MET A 46 13.81 13.26 -22.59
C MET A 46 14.59 14.50 -22.14
N ASP A 47 14.42 14.98 -20.91
CA ASP A 47 15.24 16.05 -20.33
C ASP A 47 16.46 15.44 -19.62
N PRO A 48 17.70 15.70 -20.09
CA PRO A 48 18.92 15.16 -19.47
C PRO A 48 19.06 15.53 -17.99
N GLN A 49 18.50 16.68 -17.56
CA GLN A 49 18.53 17.13 -16.16
C GLN A 49 17.56 16.36 -15.28
N GLY A 50 16.32 16.20 -15.74
CA GLY A 50 15.35 15.33 -15.09
C GLY A 50 15.86 13.89 -14.95
N GLN A 51 16.45 13.33 -16.02
CA GLN A 51 16.99 11.97 -15.99
C GLN A 51 18.14 11.82 -14.98
N PHE A 52 19.13 12.71 -15.01
CA PHE A 52 20.24 12.71 -14.05
C PHE A 52 19.75 12.76 -12.60
N CYS A 53 18.75 13.60 -12.32
CA CYS A 53 18.20 13.72 -10.97
C CYS A 53 17.39 12.51 -10.54
N LYS A 54 16.63 11.89 -11.45
CA LYS A 54 15.95 10.62 -11.19
C LYS A 54 16.95 9.51 -10.88
N ASP A 55 18.04 9.42 -11.63
CA ASP A 55 19.10 8.43 -11.40
C ASP A 55 19.79 8.63 -10.05
N GLN A 56 20.18 9.85 -9.72
CA GLN A 56 20.79 10.17 -8.42
C GLN A 56 19.83 9.87 -7.26
N LEU A 57 18.56 10.25 -7.40
CA LEU A 57 17.53 9.95 -6.42
C LEU A 57 17.36 8.43 -6.26
N TYR A 58 17.15 7.71 -7.36
CA TYR A 58 16.96 6.26 -7.33
C TYR A 58 18.13 5.58 -6.63
N GLN A 59 19.38 5.93 -6.95
CA GLN A 59 20.53 5.35 -6.25
C GLN A 59 20.53 5.64 -4.73
N SER A 60 20.06 6.80 -4.30
CA SER A 60 20.02 7.17 -2.88
C SER A 60 18.93 6.41 -2.09
N VAL A 61 17.84 6.01 -2.76
CA VAL A 61 16.68 5.35 -2.14
C VAL A 61 16.46 3.92 -2.60
N ARG A 62 17.33 3.38 -3.47
CA ARG A 62 17.27 2.00 -3.94
C ARG A 62 17.43 1.06 -2.74
N LEU A 63 16.60 0.03 -2.71
CA LEU A 63 16.68 -1.04 -1.72
C LEU A 63 17.79 -2.02 -2.11
N SER A 64 18.35 -2.75 -1.14
CA SER A 64 19.43 -3.69 -1.41
C SER A 64 19.05 -4.65 -2.55
N PRO A 65 19.91 -4.81 -3.57
CA PRO A 65 19.61 -5.69 -4.69
C PRO A 65 19.41 -7.12 -4.18
N VAL A 66 18.41 -7.80 -4.75
CA VAL A 66 18.21 -9.22 -4.44
C VAL A 66 19.25 -10.01 -5.23
N GLU A 67 20.24 -10.55 -4.53
CA GLU A 67 21.24 -11.40 -5.16
C GLU A 67 20.56 -12.65 -5.77
N ASN A 68 20.96 -13.01 -6.98
CA ASN A 68 20.60 -14.26 -7.67
C ASN A 68 19.15 -14.38 -8.19
N ILE A 69 18.38 -13.29 -8.27
CA ILE A 69 17.09 -13.28 -8.99
C ILE A 69 16.93 -12.03 -9.86
N SER A 70 16.07 -12.10 -10.87
CA SER A 70 15.72 -10.97 -11.72
C SER A 70 14.30 -10.47 -11.42
N CYS A 71 14.17 -9.42 -10.61
CA CYS A 71 12.86 -8.86 -10.29
C CYS A 71 12.13 -8.28 -11.51
N SER A 72 12.85 -7.70 -12.47
CA SER A 72 12.26 -7.23 -13.74
C SER A 72 11.80 -8.39 -14.64
N GLY A 73 12.48 -9.54 -14.57
CA GLY A 73 12.01 -10.77 -15.22
C GLY A 73 10.73 -11.31 -14.57
N ILE A 74 10.72 -11.41 -13.24
CA ILE A 74 9.55 -11.91 -12.47
C ILE A 74 8.34 -10.99 -12.66
N SER A 75 8.51 -9.67 -12.62
CA SER A 75 7.41 -8.71 -12.83
C SER A 75 6.79 -8.81 -14.23
N ARG A 76 7.58 -9.15 -15.25
CA ARG A 76 7.13 -9.40 -16.62
C ARG A 76 6.58 -10.81 -16.87
N GLY A 77 6.63 -11.70 -15.88
CA GLY A 77 6.20 -13.10 -16.03
C GLY A 77 7.17 -13.94 -16.88
N ASP A 78 8.46 -13.57 -16.92
CA ASP A 78 9.49 -14.34 -17.62
C ASP A 78 9.67 -15.72 -16.97
N ILE A 79 9.41 -16.78 -17.75
CA ILE A 79 9.44 -18.17 -17.26
C ILE A 79 10.83 -18.54 -16.74
N LYS A 80 11.90 -18.11 -17.41
CA LYS A 80 13.27 -18.41 -17.00
C LYS A 80 13.60 -17.71 -15.70
N ALA A 81 13.26 -16.42 -15.57
CA ALA A 81 13.46 -15.68 -14.32
C ALA A 81 12.71 -16.31 -13.14
N MET A 82 11.48 -16.82 -13.37
CA MET A 82 10.72 -17.54 -12.36
C MET A 82 11.36 -18.88 -11.99
N GLN A 83 11.89 -19.64 -12.95
CA GLN A 83 12.62 -20.88 -12.70
C GLN A 83 13.91 -20.64 -11.89
N ASP A 84 14.70 -19.63 -12.28
CA ASP A 84 15.91 -19.24 -11.57
C ASP A 84 15.60 -18.81 -10.13
N ALA A 85 14.53 -18.02 -9.93
CA ALA A 85 14.07 -17.62 -8.61
C ALA A 85 13.60 -18.80 -7.75
N LEU A 86 12.99 -19.83 -8.35
CA LEU A 86 12.59 -21.04 -7.63
C LEU A 86 13.82 -21.79 -7.10
N VAL A 87 14.87 -21.95 -7.91
CA VAL A 87 16.14 -22.57 -7.50
C VAL A 87 16.77 -21.77 -6.36
N SER A 88 16.87 -20.44 -6.50
CA SER A 88 17.44 -19.57 -5.46
C SER A 88 16.60 -19.61 -4.16
N LYS A 89 15.27 -19.72 -4.24
CA LYS A 89 14.38 -19.82 -3.07
C LYS A 89 14.66 -21.08 -2.23
N LEU A 90 14.93 -22.21 -2.88
CA LEU A 90 15.28 -23.47 -2.21
C LEU A 90 16.61 -23.35 -1.43
N GLN A 91 17.58 -22.59 -1.95
CA GLN A 91 18.86 -22.33 -1.29
C GLN A 91 18.73 -21.30 -0.15
N TRP A 92 17.86 -20.30 -0.31
CA TRP A 92 17.73 -19.16 0.59
C TRP A 92 16.97 -19.46 1.89
N LYS A 93 16.07 -20.46 1.91
CA LYS A 93 15.26 -20.82 3.09
C LYS A 93 16.07 -21.08 4.38
N SER A 94 17.38 -21.26 4.27
CA SER A 94 18.33 -21.50 5.37
C SER A 94 19.03 -20.24 5.93
N LYS A 95 18.97 -19.07 5.27
CA LYS A 95 19.86 -17.91 5.60
C LYS A 95 19.18 -16.59 6.01
N ARG A 96 17.86 -16.42 5.87
CA ARG A 96 17.20 -15.12 6.17
C ARG A 96 17.07 -14.88 7.67
N LEU A 97 17.73 -13.84 8.17
CA LEU A 97 17.48 -13.27 9.51
C LEU A 97 16.43 -12.18 9.38
N ALA A 98 15.23 -12.42 9.93
CA ALA A 98 14.17 -11.42 10.00
C ALA A 98 14.61 -10.25 10.89
N LEU A 99 14.19 -9.03 10.55
CA LEU A 99 14.45 -7.86 11.38
C LEU A 99 13.44 -7.84 12.52
N ASP A 100 13.92 -8.06 13.74
CA ASP A 100 13.10 -8.16 14.93
C ASP A 100 12.79 -6.80 15.59
N GLU A 101 12.00 -6.84 16.65
CA GLU A 101 11.60 -5.65 17.39
C GLU A 101 12.79 -4.91 18.01
N MET A 102 13.82 -5.65 18.46
CA MET A 102 15.02 -5.07 19.08
C MET A 102 15.86 -4.28 18.07
N PHE A 103 15.97 -4.79 16.83
CA PHE A 103 16.58 -4.08 15.73
C PHE A 103 15.92 -2.71 15.54
N TYR A 104 14.58 -2.66 15.44
CA TYR A 104 13.85 -1.41 15.24
C TYR A 104 13.92 -0.48 16.45
N LEU A 105 13.84 -0.99 17.68
CA LEU A 105 13.99 -0.20 18.89
C LEU A 105 15.36 0.47 18.99
N ASN A 106 16.42 -0.22 18.59
CA ASN A 106 17.76 0.37 18.58
C ASN A 106 17.92 1.37 17.45
N LEU A 107 17.42 1.06 16.25
CA LEU A 107 17.57 1.92 15.09
C LEU A 107 16.77 3.22 15.20
N THR A 108 15.59 3.18 15.81
CA THR A 108 14.68 4.35 15.95
C THR A 108 15.10 5.33 17.06
N LYS A 109 16.15 5.03 17.83
CA LYS A 109 16.77 6.01 18.75
C LYS A 109 17.34 7.22 18.01
N ASP A 110 17.78 7.03 16.78
CA ASP A 110 18.16 8.09 15.86
C ASP A 110 17.25 8.03 14.62
N CYS A 111 16.23 8.87 14.61
CA CYS A 111 15.25 8.90 13.53
C CYS A 111 15.83 9.30 12.18
N ARG A 112 16.91 10.08 12.16
CA ARG A 112 17.61 10.41 10.91
C ARG A 112 18.25 9.16 10.35
N THR A 113 19.04 8.46 11.17
CA THR A 113 19.67 7.21 10.79
C THR A 113 18.64 6.15 10.40
N PHE A 114 17.52 6.05 11.12
CA PHE A 114 16.42 5.13 10.76
C PHE A 114 15.89 5.43 9.36
N LYS A 115 15.46 6.67 9.08
CA LYS A 115 14.91 7.05 7.77
C LYS A 115 15.91 6.84 6.63
N GLU A 116 17.17 7.21 6.84
CA GLU A 116 18.25 7.04 5.85
C GLU A 116 18.56 5.56 5.59
N ARG A 117 18.79 4.76 6.64
CA ARG A 117 19.13 3.33 6.48
C ARG A 117 17.96 2.51 5.94
N ARG A 118 16.73 2.87 6.32
CA ARG A 118 15.53 2.21 5.83
C ARG A 118 15.05 2.74 4.48
N ARG A 119 15.68 3.80 3.95
CA ARG A 119 15.40 4.38 2.62
C ARG A 119 13.96 4.89 2.48
N PHE A 120 13.49 5.63 3.48
CA PHE A 120 12.22 6.37 3.38
C PHE A 120 12.36 7.56 2.43
N VAL A 121 11.35 7.80 1.60
CA VAL A 121 11.28 9.00 0.74
C VAL A 121 10.66 10.12 1.55
N GLY A 122 11.46 11.11 1.93
CA GLY A 122 11.07 12.17 2.87
C GLY A 122 10.44 13.43 2.25
N PHE A 123 10.18 13.44 0.95
CA PHE A 123 9.66 14.59 0.19
C PHE A 123 8.59 14.11 -0.82
N HIS A 124 7.73 15.00 -1.31
CA HIS A 124 6.72 14.65 -2.32
C HIS A 124 7.39 14.48 -3.69
N LEU A 125 6.96 13.48 -4.48
CA LEU A 125 7.53 13.19 -5.81
C LEU A 125 6.87 14.01 -6.94
N SER A 126 5.71 14.59 -6.68
CA SER A 126 5.01 15.49 -7.60
C SER A 126 4.04 16.44 -6.88
N GLU A 127 3.72 17.57 -7.52
CA GLU A 127 2.71 18.54 -7.08
C GLU A 127 1.31 17.90 -7.06
N GLU A 128 1.03 16.98 -7.99
CA GLU A 128 -0.21 16.21 -8.02
C GLU A 128 -0.39 15.40 -6.71
N GLU A 129 0.67 14.76 -6.24
CA GLU A 129 0.64 13.99 -5.00
C GLU A 129 0.61 14.88 -3.76
N GLU A 130 1.33 16.01 -3.76
CA GLU A 130 1.31 16.97 -2.65
C GLU A 130 -0.09 17.53 -2.41
N ASN A 131 -0.79 17.87 -3.49
CA ASN A 131 -2.13 18.46 -3.44
C ASN A 131 -3.28 17.46 -3.23
N PHE A 132 -2.97 16.15 -3.13
CA PHE A 132 -3.96 15.10 -2.88
C PHE A 132 -3.59 14.21 -1.68
N PRO A 133 -3.62 14.73 -0.44
CA PRO A 133 -3.26 13.93 0.73
C PRO A 133 -4.21 12.76 1.00
N ILE A 134 -3.64 11.62 1.36
CA ILE A 134 -4.34 10.37 1.68
C ILE A 134 -4.18 10.05 3.17
N ALA A 135 -5.24 9.54 3.79
CA ALA A 135 -5.21 8.99 5.14
C ALA A 135 -5.15 7.47 5.12
N TYR A 136 -4.37 6.88 6.02
CA TYR A 136 -4.29 5.44 6.21
C TYR A 136 -4.68 5.02 7.63
N SER A 137 -5.54 4.02 7.74
CA SER A 137 -5.86 3.32 8.99
C SER A 137 -5.18 1.95 8.97
N MET A 138 -4.12 1.77 9.75
CA MET A 138 -3.29 0.57 9.74
C MET A 138 -3.53 -0.26 10.99
N VAL A 139 -4.22 -1.41 10.87
CA VAL A 139 -4.51 -2.31 12.00
C VAL A 139 -3.51 -3.47 12.02
N ILE A 140 -2.64 -3.52 13.02
CA ILE A 140 -1.53 -4.48 13.12
C ILE A 140 -1.48 -5.16 14.49
N HIS A 141 -0.88 -6.35 14.55
CA HIS A 141 -0.73 -7.10 15.81
C HIS A 141 0.59 -7.89 15.93
N GLU A 142 1.36 -8.05 14.86
CA GLU A 142 2.63 -8.78 14.85
C GLU A 142 3.48 -8.41 13.62
N LYS A 143 4.67 -9.01 13.50
CA LYS A 143 5.60 -8.90 12.36
C LYS A 143 6.06 -7.48 12.08
N ILE A 144 6.92 -6.97 12.97
CA ILE A 144 7.40 -5.58 12.93
C ILE A 144 8.06 -5.21 11.59
N GLU A 145 8.81 -6.14 10.99
CA GLU A 145 9.43 -5.93 9.67
C GLU A 145 8.38 -5.70 8.57
N MET A 146 7.26 -6.42 8.60
CA MET A 146 6.19 -6.22 7.62
C MET A 146 5.47 -4.91 7.81
N PHE A 147 5.24 -4.49 9.06
CA PHE A 147 4.71 -3.16 9.33
C PHE A 147 5.62 -2.07 8.76
N GLU A 148 6.93 -2.15 9.01
CA GLU A 148 7.87 -1.15 8.49
C GLU A 148 7.93 -1.13 6.96
N ARG A 149 7.98 -2.29 6.32
CA ARG A 149 8.02 -2.39 4.85
C ARG A 149 6.75 -1.87 4.20
N LEU A 150 5.58 -2.19 4.77
CA LEU A 150 4.30 -1.63 4.33
C LEU A 150 4.34 -0.11 4.48
N LEU A 151 4.66 0.42 5.67
CA LEU A 151 4.72 1.85 5.93
C LEU A 151 5.67 2.55 4.95
N ARG A 152 6.89 2.03 4.77
CA ARG A 152 7.88 2.55 3.82
C ARG A 152 7.39 2.59 2.38
N SER A 153 6.59 1.61 1.97
CA SER A 153 6.11 1.49 0.59
C SER A 153 4.95 2.44 0.29
N ILE A 154 4.24 2.90 1.32
CA ILE A 154 3.12 3.85 1.20
C ILE A 154 3.42 5.24 1.77
N PHE A 155 4.57 5.42 2.41
CA PHE A 155 4.92 6.66 3.09
C PHE A 155 5.13 7.80 2.09
N ALA A 156 4.43 8.92 2.33
CA ALA A 156 4.65 10.20 1.70
C ALA A 156 4.44 11.30 2.76
N PRO A 157 5.24 12.38 2.78
CA PRO A 157 5.21 13.38 3.85
C PRO A 157 3.89 14.16 3.92
N GLN A 158 3.18 14.31 2.80
CA GLN A 158 1.88 14.99 2.75
C GLN A 158 0.71 14.14 3.26
N ASN A 159 0.85 12.81 3.26
CA ASN A 159 -0.18 11.88 3.71
C ASN A 159 -0.25 11.83 5.25
N VAL A 160 -1.19 11.06 5.82
CA VAL A 160 -1.30 10.86 7.27
C VAL A 160 -1.64 9.40 7.61
N TYR A 161 -1.02 8.86 8.65
CA TYR A 161 -1.07 7.44 9.00
C TYR A 161 -1.45 7.27 10.47
N CYS A 162 -2.58 6.61 10.72
CA CYS A 162 -2.94 6.14 12.05
C CYS A 162 -2.65 4.65 12.16
N VAL A 163 -1.96 4.26 13.23
CA VAL A 163 -1.60 2.87 13.51
C VAL A 163 -2.36 2.40 14.75
N HIS A 164 -3.27 1.45 14.55
CA HIS A 164 -3.87 0.67 15.63
C HIS A 164 -3.04 -0.58 15.87
N VAL A 165 -2.61 -0.77 17.11
CA VAL A 165 -1.85 -1.91 17.59
C VAL A 165 -2.73 -2.69 18.55
N ASP A 166 -3.00 -3.97 18.24
CA ASP A 166 -3.79 -4.82 19.14
C ASP A 166 -3.20 -4.80 20.55
N SER A 167 -4.04 -4.52 21.55
CA SER A 167 -3.58 -4.42 22.94
C SER A 167 -3.02 -5.74 23.49
N LYS A 168 -3.34 -6.87 22.83
CA LYS A 168 -2.79 -8.20 23.14
C LYS A 168 -1.42 -8.46 22.53
N SER A 169 -0.94 -7.62 21.62
CA SER A 169 0.39 -7.79 21.03
C SER A 169 1.48 -7.74 22.10
N PRO A 170 2.61 -8.46 21.92
CA PRO A 170 3.73 -8.42 22.86
C PRO A 170 4.19 -6.98 23.13
N GLU A 171 4.55 -6.68 24.38
CA GLU A 171 4.97 -5.32 24.78
C GLU A 171 6.14 -4.81 23.92
N LEU A 172 7.08 -5.70 23.59
CA LEU A 172 8.23 -5.38 22.75
C LEU A 172 7.81 -4.92 21.35
N PHE A 173 6.81 -5.58 20.76
CA PHE A 173 6.22 -5.19 19.47
C PHE A 173 5.56 -3.81 19.57
N GLN A 174 4.75 -3.58 20.61
CA GLN A 174 4.11 -2.27 20.83
C GLN A 174 5.15 -1.14 20.97
N LYS A 175 6.25 -1.39 21.69
CA LYS A 175 7.36 -0.43 21.82
C LYS A 175 8.04 -0.18 20.48
N ALA A 176 8.31 -1.21 19.68
CA ALA A 176 8.95 -1.07 18.38
C ALA A 176 8.09 -0.27 17.39
N VAL A 177 6.77 -0.54 17.34
CA VAL A 177 5.83 0.24 16.53
C VAL A 177 5.83 1.71 16.96
N ARG A 178 5.81 1.98 18.28
CA ARG A 178 5.90 3.35 18.82
C ARG A 178 7.21 4.04 18.41
N GLY A 179 8.34 3.33 18.47
CA GLY A 179 9.64 3.83 18.04
C GLY A 179 9.62 4.25 16.57
N ILE A 180 9.10 3.39 15.68
CA ILE A 180 8.97 3.70 14.25
C ILE A 180 8.05 4.91 14.03
N ALA A 181 6.85 4.90 14.62
CA ALA A 181 5.89 6.00 14.46
C ALA A 181 6.46 7.34 14.94
N SER A 182 7.18 7.35 16.07
CA SER A 182 7.76 8.57 16.64
C SER A 182 8.79 9.27 15.74
N CYS A 183 9.29 8.58 14.72
CA CYS A 183 10.20 9.18 13.76
C CYS A 183 9.50 10.04 12.70
N PHE A 184 8.18 10.06 12.61
CA PHE A 184 7.45 10.82 11.60
C PHE A 184 6.37 11.69 12.23
N ASP A 185 6.26 12.95 11.80
CA ASP A 185 5.27 13.89 12.32
C ASP A 185 3.82 13.53 11.89
N ASN A 186 3.68 12.80 10.79
CA ASN A 186 2.42 12.41 10.18
C ASN A 186 2.07 10.92 10.38
N VAL A 187 2.81 10.19 11.23
CA VAL A 187 2.50 8.81 11.64
C VAL A 187 2.25 8.80 13.14
N PHE A 188 1.09 8.32 13.58
CA PHE A 188 0.75 8.29 15.00
C PHE A 188 0.00 7.02 15.38
N LEU A 189 0.09 6.66 16.66
CA LEU A 189 -0.70 5.55 17.20
C LEU A 189 -2.12 6.01 17.50
N ALA A 190 -3.11 5.15 17.24
CA ALA A 190 -4.49 5.40 17.65
C ALA A 190 -4.57 5.74 19.14
N SER A 191 -5.36 6.75 19.48
CA SER A 191 -5.61 7.21 20.84
C SER A 191 -6.27 6.14 21.71
N LYS A 192 -7.00 5.21 21.07
CA LYS A 192 -7.62 4.05 21.71
C LYS A 192 -7.24 2.76 20.98
N GLN A 193 -6.57 1.87 21.71
CA GLN A 193 -6.25 0.52 21.28
C GLN A 193 -7.35 -0.46 21.72
N GLU A 194 -7.58 -1.50 20.94
CA GLU A 194 -8.61 -2.51 21.19
C GLU A 194 -7.95 -3.88 21.25
N SER A 195 -8.50 -4.77 22.07
CA SER A 195 -8.15 -6.19 22.07
C SER A 195 -8.95 -6.86 20.94
N VAL A 196 -8.34 -7.05 19.78
CA VAL A 196 -9.08 -7.48 18.59
C VAL A 196 -9.36 -8.98 18.64
N VAL A 197 -10.64 -9.36 18.70
CA VAL A 197 -11.10 -10.75 18.60
C VAL A 197 -11.57 -11.00 17.17
N TYR A 198 -11.09 -12.09 16.56
CA TYR A 198 -11.45 -12.47 15.19
C TYR A 198 -12.97 -12.54 15.01
N ALA A 199 -13.46 -12.03 13.88
CA ALA A 199 -14.88 -11.96 13.53
C ALA A 199 -15.77 -11.15 14.49
N SER A 200 -15.20 -10.40 15.44
CA SER A 200 -15.97 -9.57 16.37
C SER A 200 -15.96 -8.08 15.99
N TRP A 201 -16.84 -7.31 16.65
CA TRP A 201 -16.90 -5.86 16.55
C TRP A 201 -15.57 -5.13 16.75
N THR A 202 -14.70 -5.66 17.61
CA THR A 202 -13.42 -5.01 17.94
C THR A 202 -12.53 -4.77 16.72
N ARG A 203 -12.66 -5.58 15.65
CA ARG A 203 -11.99 -5.33 14.36
C ARG A 203 -12.48 -4.05 13.70
N VAL A 204 -13.79 -3.80 13.69
CA VAL A 204 -14.39 -2.56 13.17
C VAL A 204 -14.03 -1.38 14.07
N GLN A 205 -14.08 -1.59 15.39
CA GLN A 205 -13.75 -0.55 16.37
C GLN A 205 -12.32 -0.03 16.22
N ALA A 206 -11.36 -0.89 15.88
CA ALA A 206 -9.98 -0.50 15.60
C ALA A 206 -9.89 0.54 14.46
N ASP A 207 -10.59 0.30 13.35
CA ASP A 207 -10.65 1.26 12.23
C ASP A 207 -11.40 2.54 12.63
N LEU A 208 -12.52 2.43 13.35
CA LEU A 208 -13.28 3.59 13.83
C LEU A 208 -12.46 4.49 14.77
N ASN A 209 -11.61 3.91 15.62
CA ASN A 209 -10.70 4.67 16.49
C ASN A 209 -9.71 5.47 15.64
N CYS A 210 -9.07 4.83 14.65
CA CYS A 210 -8.18 5.54 13.73
C CYS A 210 -8.90 6.61 12.90
N MET A 211 -10.08 6.30 12.37
CA MET A 211 -10.92 7.26 11.65
C MET A 211 -11.19 8.52 12.48
N LYS A 212 -11.52 8.35 13.77
CA LYS A 212 -11.81 9.46 14.68
C LYS A 212 -10.58 10.34 14.91
N ASP A 213 -9.40 9.75 15.05
CA ASP A 213 -8.16 10.51 15.25
C ASP A 213 -7.69 11.19 13.94
N LEU A 214 -7.82 10.49 12.80
CA LEU A 214 -7.50 11.04 11.48
C LEU A 214 -8.35 12.27 11.14
N LEU A 215 -9.61 12.31 11.57
CA LEU A 215 -10.47 13.50 11.41
C LEU A 215 -9.95 14.73 12.17
N GLN A 216 -9.17 14.54 13.23
CA GLN A 216 -8.56 15.61 14.04
C GLN A 216 -7.19 16.05 13.51
N SER A 217 -6.62 15.33 12.54
CA SER A 217 -5.35 15.71 11.91
C SER A 217 -5.44 17.09 11.24
N LYS A 218 -4.32 17.82 11.28
CA LYS A 218 -4.15 19.08 10.55
C LYS A 218 -4.11 18.85 9.03
N VAL A 219 -3.72 17.66 8.60
CA VAL A 219 -3.69 17.26 7.19
C VAL A 219 -5.12 17.15 6.68
N ARG A 220 -5.47 17.93 5.65
CA ARG A 220 -6.79 17.91 5.00
C ARG A 220 -6.87 16.82 3.94
N TRP A 221 -6.74 15.58 4.37
CA TRP A 221 -6.81 14.40 3.51
C TRP A 221 -8.15 14.25 2.79
N LYS A 222 -8.13 13.61 1.62
CA LYS A 222 -9.28 13.45 0.72
C LYS A 222 -9.97 12.10 0.88
N TYR A 223 -9.16 11.05 0.96
CA TYR A 223 -9.60 9.67 1.06
C TYR A 223 -8.89 8.96 2.21
N LEU A 224 -9.59 7.99 2.80
CA LEU A 224 -9.05 7.03 3.76
C LEU A 224 -9.03 5.64 3.13
N LEU A 225 -7.89 4.98 3.26
CA LEU A 225 -7.69 3.58 2.92
C LEU A 225 -7.29 2.84 4.19
N ASN A 226 -7.96 1.76 4.54
CA ASN A 226 -7.51 0.92 5.65
C ASN A 226 -6.59 -0.20 5.17
N THR A 227 -5.71 -0.68 6.04
CA THR A 227 -4.80 -1.79 5.78
C THR A 227 -4.67 -2.67 7.02
N CYS A 228 -4.24 -3.91 6.83
CA CYS A 228 -3.78 -4.81 7.87
C CYS A 228 -2.28 -5.11 7.73
N GLY A 229 -1.67 -5.74 8.75
CA GLY A 229 -0.23 -6.05 8.78
C GLY A 229 0.28 -7.02 7.71
N THR A 230 -0.58 -7.60 6.88
CA THR A 230 -0.21 -8.50 5.77
C THR A 230 -0.60 -7.95 4.39
N ASP A 231 -1.03 -6.69 4.32
CA ASP A 231 -1.26 -6.01 3.05
C ASP A 231 0.03 -5.45 2.46
N PHE A 232 0.04 -5.29 1.14
CA PHE A 232 1.09 -4.54 0.44
C PHE A 232 0.51 -3.76 -0.74
N PRO A 233 0.99 -2.54 -1.04
CA PRO A 233 0.55 -1.81 -2.23
C PRO A 233 0.97 -2.54 -3.50
N ILE A 234 0.17 -2.42 -4.55
CA ILE A 234 0.51 -2.84 -5.92
C ILE A 234 0.42 -1.66 -6.92
N LYS A 235 0.39 -0.45 -6.38
CA LYS A 235 0.36 0.84 -7.06
C LYS A 235 1.25 1.82 -6.30
N THR A 236 1.91 2.70 -7.03
CA THR A 236 2.66 3.83 -6.46
C THR A 236 1.70 4.85 -5.82
N ASN A 237 2.20 5.73 -4.95
CA ASN A 237 1.37 6.78 -4.36
C ASN A 237 0.69 7.66 -5.44
N ARG A 238 1.41 8.02 -6.51
CA ARG A 238 0.85 8.72 -7.66
C ARG A 238 -0.28 7.95 -8.36
N GLU A 239 -0.10 6.66 -8.62
CA GLU A 239 -1.17 5.83 -9.23
C GLU A 239 -2.39 5.73 -8.31
N ILE A 240 -2.18 5.63 -6.98
CA ILE A 240 -3.27 5.67 -6.00
C ILE A 240 -3.99 7.02 -6.08
N VAL A 241 -3.27 8.15 -6.06
CA VAL A 241 -3.85 9.49 -6.20
C VAL A 241 -4.68 9.61 -7.48
N GLN A 242 -4.16 9.14 -8.61
CA GLN A 242 -4.86 9.18 -9.90
C GLN A 242 -6.14 8.33 -9.89
N ALA A 243 -6.07 7.10 -9.35
CA ALA A 243 -7.25 6.24 -9.20
C ALA A 243 -8.32 6.89 -8.30
N LEU A 244 -7.92 7.52 -7.21
CA LEU A 244 -8.83 8.20 -6.29
C LEU A 244 -9.46 9.47 -6.90
N LYS A 245 -8.71 10.23 -7.71
CA LYS A 245 -9.24 11.38 -8.45
C LYS A 245 -10.34 10.94 -9.43
N LEU A 246 -10.18 9.78 -10.08
CA LEU A 246 -11.19 9.22 -10.99
C LEU A 246 -12.49 8.81 -10.28
N LEU A 247 -12.46 8.53 -8.97
CA LEU A 247 -13.67 8.27 -8.20
C LEU A 247 -14.56 9.51 -8.02
N ASN A 248 -14.03 10.72 -8.26
CA ASN A 248 -14.78 11.97 -8.25
C ASN A 248 -15.71 12.13 -7.02
N GLY A 249 -15.16 11.89 -5.82
CA GLY A 249 -15.90 12.01 -4.55
C GLY A 249 -16.81 10.83 -4.22
N LYS A 250 -16.76 9.73 -4.99
CA LYS A 250 -17.39 8.45 -4.63
C LYS A 250 -16.46 7.57 -3.82
N ASN A 251 -17.03 6.71 -2.98
CA ASN A 251 -16.30 5.65 -2.29
C ASN A 251 -16.14 4.46 -3.24
N ASN A 252 -15.26 3.51 -2.91
CA ASN A 252 -15.10 2.27 -3.65
C ASN A 252 -14.75 1.11 -2.69
N MET A 253 -15.62 0.10 -2.64
CA MET A 253 -15.44 -1.11 -1.83
C MET A 253 -16.37 -2.22 -2.32
N GLU A 254 -16.04 -3.47 -2.00
CA GLU A 254 -16.92 -4.61 -2.28
C GLU A 254 -18.28 -4.39 -1.59
N SER A 255 -19.36 -4.54 -2.35
CA SER A 255 -20.72 -4.43 -1.84
C SER A 255 -21.68 -5.12 -2.79
N GLU A 256 -22.14 -6.29 -2.37
CA GLU A 256 -23.03 -7.16 -3.14
C GLU A 256 -24.23 -7.59 -2.31
N LYS A 257 -25.29 -8.02 -3.00
CA LYS A 257 -26.42 -8.67 -2.35
C LYS A 257 -25.95 -9.87 -1.51
N PRO A 258 -26.43 -10.00 -0.26
CA PRO A 258 -25.97 -11.05 0.62
C PRO A 258 -26.52 -12.42 0.22
N SER A 259 -25.66 -13.43 0.22
CA SER A 259 -26.07 -14.84 0.09
C SER A 259 -26.92 -15.27 1.30
N SER A 260 -27.69 -16.36 1.14
CA SER A 260 -28.47 -16.93 2.24
C SER A 260 -27.60 -17.27 3.46
N HIS A 261 -26.39 -17.78 3.22
CA HIS A 261 -25.42 -18.08 4.26
C HIS A 261 -24.93 -16.83 4.98
N LYS A 262 -24.53 -15.77 4.26
CA LYS A 262 -24.03 -14.54 4.89
C LYS A 262 -25.12 -13.83 5.70
N ARG A 263 -26.41 -13.92 5.31
CA ARG A 263 -27.52 -13.37 6.09
C ARG A 263 -27.64 -13.91 7.52
N ASN A 264 -27.16 -15.14 7.78
CA ASN A 264 -27.20 -15.70 9.13
C ASN A 264 -26.28 -14.96 10.11
N ARG A 265 -25.26 -14.26 9.62
CA ARG A 265 -24.27 -13.56 10.46
C ARG A 265 -24.82 -12.42 11.31
N TRP A 266 -25.96 -11.86 10.91
CA TRP A 266 -26.64 -10.79 11.65
C TRP A 266 -28.08 -11.14 12.01
N LYS A 267 -28.47 -12.42 11.88
CA LYS A 267 -29.79 -12.90 12.29
C LYS A 267 -29.89 -13.10 13.81
N TYR A 268 -28.79 -13.51 14.44
CA TYR A 268 -28.70 -13.82 15.86
C TYR A 268 -27.70 -12.91 16.57
N HIS A 269 -27.90 -12.72 17.87
CA HIS A 269 -26.92 -12.06 18.73
C HIS A 269 -25.68 -12.93 18.86
N HIS A 270 -24.52 -12.30 18.93
CA HIS A 270 -23.24 -12.94 19.15
C HIS A 270 -22.55 -12.32 20.37
N GLU A 271 -22.04 -13.18 21.25
CA GLU A 271 -21.29 -12.78 22.42
C GLU A 271 -19.79 -12.97 22.18
N VAL A 272 -19.00 -12.04 22.71
CA VAL A 272 -17.54 -12.06 22.57
C VAL A 272 -16.92 -12.50 23.89
N THR A 273 -16.26 -13.65 23.87
CA THR A 273 -15.38 -14.12 24.95
C THR A 273 -13.92 -14.06 24.44
N ASN A 274 -13.17 -15.16 24.54
CA ASN A 274 -11.92 -15.34 23.79
C ASN A 274 -12.16 -15.56 22.29
N TYR A 275 -13.36 -16.02 21.95
CA TYR A 275 -13.87 -16.19 20.59
C TYR A 275 -15.33 -15.71 20.54
N ILE A 276 -15.81 -15.47 19.32
CA ILE A 276 -17.20 -15.08 19.09
C ILE A 276 -18.11 -16.32 19.06
N VAL A 277 -19.24 -16.26 19.75
CA VAL A 277 -20.22 -17.35 19.83
C VAL A 277 -21.59 -16.85 19.45
N GLN A 278 -22.26 -17.57 18.54
CA GLN A 278 -23.65 -17.29 18.21
C GLN A 278 -24.58 -17.75 19.34
N THR A 279 -25.49 -16.88 19.77
CA THR A 279 -26.54 -17.20 20.73
C THR A 279 -27.80 -17.73 20.03
N GLN A 280 -28.83 -18.09 20.81
CA GLN A 280 -30.15 -18.44 20.28
C GLN A 280 -31.08 -17.21 20.14
N GLU A 281 -30.66 -16.04 20.62
CA GLU A 281 -31.46 -14.82 20.60
C GLU A 281 -31.45 -14.21 19.20
N THR A 282 -32.63 -13.94 18.64
CA THR A 282 -32.78 -13.29 17.33
C THR A 282 -32.66 -11.78 17.46
N LYS A 283 -31.88 -11.16 16.57
CA LYS A 283 -31.75 -9.70 16.53
C LYS A 283 -32.99 -9.03 15.98
N SER A 284 -33.23 -7.80 16.44
CA SER A 284 -34.17 -6.89 15.78
C SER A 284 -33.74 -6.57 14.34
N PRO A 285 -34.67 -6.17 13.45
CA PRO A 285 -34.31 -5.75 12.10
C PRO A 285 -33.30 -4.59 12.09
N PRO A 286 -32.46 -4.47 11.04
CA PRO A 286 -31.54 -3.33 10.89
C PRO A 286 -32.28 -1.99 10.92
N PRO A 287 -31.69 -0.93 11.51
CA PRO A 287 -32.39 0.33 11.77
C PRO A 287 -32.58 1.23 10.53
N GLN A 288 -31.92 0.94 9.42
CA GLN A 288 -32.02 1.67 8.17
C GLN A 288 -33.11 1.09 7.24
N ARG A 289 -33.63 1.92 6.33
CA ARG A 289 -34.65 1.49 5.35
C ARG A 289 -34.08 0.69 4.18
N SER A 290 -32.82 0.92 3.82
CA SER A 290 -32.16 0.21 2.73
C SER A 290 -31.78 -1.23 3.15
N PRO A 291 -31.66 -2.17 2.20
CA PRO A 291 -31.21 -3.53 2.50
C PRO A 291 -29.80 -3.57 3.12
N MET A 292 -29.48 -4.69 3.77
CA MET A 292 -28.11 -5.05 4.14
C MET A 292 -27.35 -5.55 2.91
N PHE A 293 -26.06 -5.23 2.85
CA PHE A 293 -25.12 -5.69 1.82
C PHE A 293 -23.92 -6.38 2.46
N THR A 294 -23.21 -7.19 1.68
CA THR A 294 -21.98 -7.85 2.12
C THR A 294 -20.81 -7.43 1.26
N GLY A 295 -19.64 -7.36 1.87
CA GLY A 295 -18.37 -7.15 1.21
C GLY A 295 -17.24 -7.74 2.04
N ASN A 296 -16.11 -7.04 2.07
CA ASN A 296 -14.97 -7.35 2.92
C ASN A 296 -14.60 -6.18 3.83
N ALA A 297 -13.60 -6.40 4.70
CA ALA A 297 -13.16 -5.42 5.69
C ALA A 297 -12.42 -4.20 5.11
N TYR A 298 -12.06 -4.21 3.82
CA TYR A 298 -11.17 -3.23 3.20
C TYR A 298 -11.95 -2.20 2.37
N ILE A 299 -11.67 -0.93 2.60
CA ILE A 299 -12.47 0.18 2.07
C ILE A 299 -11.60 1.29 1.50
N VAL A 300 -12.13 1.97 0.48
CA VAL A 300 -11.64 3.26 -0.03
C VAL A 300 -12.77 4.27 0.13
N VAL A 301 -12.64 5.21 1.07
CA VAL A 301 -13.74 6.12 1.45
C VAL A 301 -13.31 7.57 1.51
N THR A 302 -14.22 8.46 1.18
CA THR A 302 -14.02 9.91 1.29
C THR A 302 -13.92 10.37 2.75
N ARG A 303 -13.31 11.53 2.98
CA ARG A 303 -13.32 12.16 4.30
C ARG A 303 -14.73 12.46 4.80
N GLU A 304 -15.62 12.85 3.90
CA GLU A 304 -17.03 13.14 4.16
C GLU A 304 -17.79 11.89 4.62
N PHE A 305 -17.51 10.73 4.01
CA PHE A 305 -18.04 9.44 4.49
C PHE A 305 -17.62 9.20 5.95
N VAL A 306 -16.34 9.36 6.26
CA VAL A 306 -15.81 9.14 7.62
C VAL A 306 -16.44 10.12 8.62
N GLN A 307 -16.61 11.38 8.26
CA GLN A 307 -17.33 12.36 9.09
C GLN A 307 -18.78 11.97 9.35
N HIS A 308 -19.46 11.46 8.32
CA HIS A 308 -20.86 11.06 8.38
C HIS A 308 -21.06 9.94 9.42
N LEU A 309 -20.14 8.98 9.53
CA LEU A 309 -20.20 7.88 10.52
C LEU A 309 -20.42 8.36 11.95
N PHE A 310 -19.83 9.50 12.33
CA PHE A 310 -19.88 10.04 13.68
C PHE A 310 -20.98 11.09 13.90
N LYS A 311 -21.60 11.59 12.82
CA LYS A 311 -22.58 12.68 12.87
C LYS A 311 -24.00 12.19 12.61
N ASP A 312 -24.19 11.30 11.65
CA ASP A 312 -25.52 10.88 11.22
C ASP A 312 -26.17 9.91 12.24
N PRO A 313 -27.40 10.19 12.71
CA PRO A 313 -28.07 9.32 13.67
C PRO A 313 -28.35 7.91 13.14
N THR A 314 -28.62 7.75 11.84
CA THR A 314 -28.95 6.45 11.24
C THR A 314 -27.69 5.60 11.08
N ALA A 315 -26.59 6.18 10.60
CA ALA A 315 -25.28 5.53 10.54
C ALA A 315 -24.84 5.08 11.94
N ARG A 316 -24.97 5.94 12.96
CA ARG A 316 -24.65 5.59 14.35
C ARG A 316 -25.53 4.46 14.91
N ARG A 317 -26.83 4.45 14.63
CA ARG A 317 -27.72 3.35 15.03
C ARG A 317 -27.33 2.04 14.35
N LEU A 318 -26.96 2.07 13.07
CA LEU A 318 -26.50 0.87 12.35
C LEU A 318 -25.17 0.34 12.91
N ILE A 319 -24.20 1.23 13.15
CA ILE A 319 -22.92 0.92 13.81
C ILE A 319 -23.17 0.24 15.15
N GLU A 320 -24.06 0.81 15.98
CA GLU A 320 -24.41 0.23 17.29
C GLU A 320 -25.07 -1.15 17.13
N TRP A 321 -26.02 -1.26 16.21
CA TRP A 321 -26.76 -2.49 15.95
C TRP A 321 -25.85 -3.63 15.44
N CYS A 322 -24.73 -3.33 14.78
CA CYS A 322 -23.78 -4.32 14.28
C CYS A 322 -22.82 -4.88 15.34
N LYS A 323 -22.76 -4.32 16.56
CA LYS A 323 -21.73 -4.68 17.57
C LYS A 323 -21.74 -6.14 18.02
N ASP A 324 -22.88 -6.79 17.97
CA ASP A 324 -23.14 -8.17 18.39
C ASP A 324 -23.54 -9.05 17.19
N THR A 325 -23.01 -8.71 16.00
CA THR A 325 -23.10 -9.55 14.79
C THR A 325 -21.77 -10.28 14.53
N TYR A 326 -21.80 -11.32 13.71
CA TYR A 326 -20.62 -12.06 13.30
C TYR A 326 -19.94 -11.44 12.07
N SER A 327 -18.65 -11.14 12.18
CA SER A 327 -17.84 -10.46 11.15
C SER A 327 -18.49 -9.16 10.64
N PRO A 328 -18.80 -8.18 11.53
CA PRO A 328 -19.44 -6.92 11.14
C PRO A 328 -18.67 -6.12 10.10
N ASP A 329 -17.36 -6.31 10.04
CA ASP A 329 -16.47 -5.75 9.02
C ASP A 329 -16.82 -6.19 7.59
N GLU A 330 -17.48 -7.34 7.40
CA GLU A 330 -17.89 -7.87 6.10
C GLU A 330 -19.33 -7.48 5.68
N HIS A 331 -20.03 -6.65 6.44
CA HIS A 331 -21.36 -6.15 6.05
C HIS A 331 -21.67 -4.71 6.46
N LEU A 332 -21.04 -4.17 7.49
CA LEU A 332 -21.26 -2.78 7.93
C LEU A 332 -20.88 -1.78 6.83
N TRP A 333 -19.65 -1.88 6.31
CA TRP A 333 -19.14 -0.95 5.31
C TRP A 333 -19.91 -1.02 3.99
N ALA A 334 -20.11 -2.24 3.49
CA ALA A 334 -20.91 -2.51 2.30
C ALA A 334 -22.32 -1.93 2.44
N THR A 335 -22.96 -2.09 3.61
CA THR A 335 -24.30 -1.54 3.84
C THR A 335 -24.31 -0.01 3.88
N LEU A 336 -23.38 0.62 4.60
CA LEU A 336 -23.26 2.08 4.65
C LEU A 336 -23.00 2.68 3.25
N TYR A 337 -22.20 2.02 2.43
CA TYR A 337 -21.91 2.45 1.05
C TYR A 337 -23.16 2.47 0.13
N ARG A 338 -24.26 1.79 0.50
CA ARG A 338 -25.50 1.73 -0.28
C ARG A 338 -26.66 2.54 0.30
N MET A 339 -26.42 3.26 1.39
CA MET A 339 -27.41 4.13 2.00
C MET A 339 -27.52 5.47 1.23
N PRO A 340 -28.72 5.91 0.80
CA PRO A 340 -28.88 7.09 -0.05
C PRO A 340 -28.25 8.40 0.48
N GLU A 341 -28.32 8.62 1.80
CA GLU A 341 -27.84 9.86 2.44
C GLU A 341 -26.34 9.82 2.82
N VAL A 342 -25.66 8.70 2.57
CA VAL A 342 -24.24 8.55 2.92
C VAL A 342 -23.36 9.21 1.84
N PRO A 343 -22.43 10.11 2.20
CA PRO A 343 -21.54 10.74 1.23
C PRO A 343 -20.72 9.72 0.44
N GLY A 344 -20.67 9.91 -0.87
CA GLY A 344 -19.95 9.01 -1.79
C GLY A 344 -20.63 7.65 -2.01
N SER A 345 -21.87 7.45 -1.56
CA SER A 345 -22.64 6.21 -1.78
C SER A 345 -23.06 6.01 -3.24
N VAL A 346 -23.48 4.79 -3.53
CA VAL A 346 -24.13 4.39 -4.78
C VAL A 346 -25.51 3.77 -4.50
N PRO A 347 -26.46 3.80 -5.44
CA PRO A 347 -27.80 3.27 -5.21
C PRO A 347 -27.79 1.78 -4.80
N PHE A 348 -28.71 1.37 -3.93
CA PHE A 348 -28.85 -0.03 -3.48
C PHE A 348 -29.44 -0.98 -4.53
N ASN A 349 -29.68 -0.52 -5.76
CA ASN A 349 -30.06 -1.42 -6.86
C ASN A 349 -28.87 -2.33 -7.23
N ASP A 350 -29.13 -3.59 -7.56
CA ASP A 350 -28.09 -4.60 -7.86
C ASP A 350 -27.22 -4.28 -9.07
N LYS A 351 -27.68 -3.42 -9.98
CA LYS A 351 -26.83 -2.93 -11.07
C LYS A 351 -25.59 -2.16 -10.60
N PHE A 352 -25.56 -1.73 -9.34
CA PHE A 352 -24.41 -1.07 -8.72
C PHE A 352 -23.60 -2.01 -7.82
N ASP A 353 -23.91 -3.32 -7.83
CA ASP A 353 -23.12 -4.31 -7.09
C ASP A 353 -21.68 -4.33 -7.60
N LEU A 354 -20.76 -4.36 -6.64
CA LEU A 354 -19.33 -4.30 -6.90
C LEU A 354 -18.68 -5.48 -6.20
N THR A 355 -18.20 -6.44 -6.99
CA THR A 355 -17.46 -7.60 -6.51
C THR A 355 -16.08 -7.18 -5.98
N ASP A 356 -15.40 -8.08 -5.28
CA ASP A 356 -14.00 -7.92 -4.86
C ASP A 356 -13.06 -7.64 -6.06
N MET A 357 -13.28 -8.33 -7.18
CA MET A 357 -12.50 -8.16 -8.40
C MET A 357 -12.79 -6.84 -9.13
N ASN A 358 -13.99 -6.28 -9.03
CA ASN A 358 -14.35 -5.01 -9.68
C ASN A 358 -14.08 -3.79 -8.78
N ALA A 359 -14.10 -3.96 -7.46
CA ALA A 359 -13.64 -2.94 -6.52
C ALA A 359 -12.14 -2.71 -6.67
N ILE A 360 -11.65 -1.52 -6.32
CA ILE A 360 -10.22 -1.21 -6.38
C ILE A 360 -9.50 -1.44 -5.04
N ALA A 361 -10.25 -1.69 -3.95
CA ALA A 361 -9.72 -1.67 -2.59
C ALA A 361 -8.62 -2.72 -2.35
N ARG A 362 -8.88 -3.99 -2.69
CA ARG A 362 -7.96 -5.09 -2.39
C ARG A 362 -8.07 -6.23 -3.40
N ALA A 363 -6.94 -6.63 -3.99
CA ALA A 363 -6.82 -7.90 -4.69
C ALA A 363 -6.60 -9.03 -3.67
N VAL A 364 -7.43 -10.08 -3.74
CA VAL A 364 -7.34 -11.26 -2.87
C VAL A 364 -7.61 -12.49 -3.73
N LYS A 365 -6.76 -13.52 -3.62
CA LYS A 365 -7.06 -14.83 -4.21
C LYS A 365 -7.63 -15.77 -3.14
N TRP A 366 -8.83 -16.27 -3.41
CA TRP A 366 -9.51 -17.30 -2.61
C TRP A 366 -9.37 -18.68 -3.24
N ALA A 367 -8.90 -19.66 -2.47
CA ALA A 367 -8.59 -21.01 -2.94
C ALA A 367 -9.75 -21.71 -3.67
N TYR A 368 -10.99 -21.42 -3.28
CA TYR A 368 -12.21 -22.02 -3.87
C TYR A 368 -12.67 -21.33 -5.17
N SER A 369 -12.03 -20.24 -5.58
CA SER A 369 -12.32 -19.49 -6.81
C SER A 369 -11.16 -19.52 -7.80
N GLU A 370 -10.04 -20.15 -7.45
CA GLU A 370 -8.89 -20.28 -8.34
C GLU A 370 -9.12 -21.35 -9.42
N GLY A 371 -8.52 -21.16 -10.59
CA GLY A 371 -8.59 -22.16 -11.65
C GLY A 371 -7.98 -21.71 -12.97
N ASP A 372 -8.41 -22.37 -14.04
CA ASP A 372 -8.02 -22.02 -15.40
C ASP A 372 -8.81 -20.77 -15.85
N VAL A 373 -8.12 -19.64 -15.97
CA VAL A 373 -8.73 -18.36 -16.38
C VAL A 373 -9.34 -18.46 -17.77
N SER A 374 -8.74 -19.26 -18.67
CA SER A 374 -9.31 -19.50 -20.00
C SER A 374 -10.63 -20.26 -19.98
N LYS A 375 -10.96 -20.89 -18.85
CA LYS A 375 -12.21 -21.62 -18.59
C LYS A 375 -13.14 -20.91 -17.60
N GLY A 376 -12.89 -19.63 -17.33
CA GLY A 376 -13.80 -18.79 -16.55
C GLY A 376 -13.46 -18.62 -15.07
N ALA A 377 -12.30 -19.10 -14.59
CA ALA A 377 -11.82 -18.71 -13.26
C ALA A 377 -11.43 -17.22 -13.25
N PRO A 378 -11.73 -16.45 -12.18
CA PRO A 378 -11.33 -15.05 -12.07
C PRO A 378 -9.81 -14.86 -12.03
N TYR A 379 -9.07 -15.85 -11.55
CA TYR A 379 -7.61 -15.80 -11.44
C TYR A 379 -7.00 -17.20 -11.35
N SER A 380 -5.71 -17.26 -11.69
CA SER A 380 -4.91 -18.49 -11.64
C SER A 380 -4.63 -18.94 -10.22
N GLN A 381 -4.15 -20.18 -10.10
CA GLN A 381 -3.74 -20.77 -8.83
C GLN A 381 -2.67 -19.95 -8.09
N CYS A 382 -2.74 -19.96 -6.77
CA CYS A 382 -1.75 -19.36 -5.88
C CYS A 382 -0.39 -20.04 -6.06
N THR A 383 0.67 -19.24 -6.21
CA THR A 383 2.05 -19.77 -6.30
C THR A 383 2.76 -19.86 -4.95
N GLY A 384 2.16 -19.29 -3.90
CA GLY A 384 2.62 -19.37 -2.52
C GLY A 384 1.92 -20.48 -1.72
N VAL A 385 1.29 -20.13 -0.60
CA VAL A 385 0.56 -21.09 0.26
C VAL A 385 -0.79 -20.54 0.69
N TYR A 386 -1.72 -21.41 1.06
CA TYR A 386 -3.03 -20.98 1.57
C TYR A 386 -3.01 -20.87 3.10
N ARG A 387 -3.65 -19.82 3.63
CA ARG A 387 -3.97 -19.69 5.05
C ARG A 387 -5.43 -19.28 5.20
N ARG A 388 -6.25 -20.18 5.76
CA ARG A 388 -7.71 -20.00 5.88
C ARG A 388 -8.37 -19.66 4.53
N ALA A 389 -8.07 -20.45 3.51
CA ALA A 389 -8.52 -20.29 2.12
C ALA A 389 -8.05 -19.02 1.38
N VAL A 390 -7.25 -18.14 1.99
CA VAL A 390 -6.66 -16.98 1.31
C VAL A 390 -5.23 -17.31 0.87
N CYS A 391 -4.89 -16.99 -0.38
CA CYS A 391 -3.52 -17.08 -0.89
C CYS A 391 -2.60 -16.12 -0.13
N VAL A 392 -1.51 -16.66 0.41
CA VAL A 392 -0.32 -15.90 0.77
C VAL A 392 0.60 -15.96 -0.43
N TYR A 393 0.73 -14.84 -1.15
CA TYR A 393 1.32 -14.79 -2.48
C TYR A 393 2.76 -15.30 -2.51
N GLY A 394 3.10 -15.98 -3.62
CA GLY A 394 4.48 -16.29 -3.99
C GLY A 394 4.98 -15.35 -5.09
N PHE A 395 6.27 -15.39 -5.41
CA PHE A 395 6.83 -14.51 -6.45
C PHE A 395 6.21 -14.76 -7.84
N GLY A 396 5.67 -15.96 -8.10
CA GLY A 396 4.99 -16.28 -9.36
C GLY A 396 3.63 -15.59 -9.52
N ASP A 397 3.06 -15.04 -8.45
CA ASP A 397 1.84 -14.24 -8.50
C ASP A 397 2.11 -12.77 -8.88
N LEU A 398 3.38 -12.33 -8.89
CA LEU A 398 3.74 -10.92 -9.04
C LEU A 398 3.26 -10.31 -10.36
N HIS A 399 3.46 -11.01 -11.48
CA HIS A 399 3.02 -10.51 -12.79
C HIS A 399 1.49 -10.30 -12.83
N TRP A 400 0.73 -11.24 -12.28
CA TRP A 400 -0.72 -11.13 -12.17
C TRP A 400 -1.13 -9.97 -11.24
N LEU A 401 -0.47 -9.83 -10.08
CA LEU A 401 -0.73 -8.74 -9.13
C LEU A 401 -0.55 -7.37 -9.79
N LEU A 402 0.53 -7.19 -10.55
CA LEU A 402 0.84 -5.92 -11.21
C LEU A 402 -0.12 -5.59 -12.38
N SER A 403 -0.80 -6.60 -12.95
CA SER A 403 -1.82 -6.37 -13.99
C SER A 403 -3.21 -6.04 -13.44
N GLN A 404 -3.43 -6.19 -12.13
CA GLN A 404 -4.72 -5.85 -11.51
C GLN A 404 -4.89 -4.33 -11.34
N HIS A 405 -6.13 -3.83 -11.39
CA HIS A 405 -6.42 -2.42 -11.12
C HIS A 405 -6.46 -2.07 -9.63
N HIS A 406 -6.44 -3.05 -8.73
CA HIS A 406 -6.52 -2.81 -7.29
C HIS A 406 -5.34 -1.96 -6.80
N LEU A 407 -5.55 -1.26 -5.69
CA LEU A 407 -4.55 -0.41 -5.05
C LEU A 407 -3.57 -1.22 -4.20
N PHE A 408 -4.10 -2.23 -3.52
CA PHE A 408 -3.36 -3.12 -2.61
C PHE A 408 -3.73 -4.57 -2.86
N ALA A 409 -2.92 -5.50 -2.34
CA ALA A 409 -3.21 -6.92 -2.34
C ALA A 409 -3.03 -7.55 -0.95
N ASN A 410 -3.70 -8.68 -0.72
CA ASN A 410 -3.67 -9.47 0.51
C ASN A 410 -3.64 -10.97 0.17
N LYS A 411 -2.71 -11.80 0.66
CA LYS A 411 -1.77 -11.58 1.80
C LYS A 411 -0.31 -11.75 1.40
N PHE A 412 0.57 -11.04 2.10
CA PHE A 412 2.02 -11.21 2.00
C PHE A 412 2.60 -11.70 3.33
N ASP A 413 3.58 -12.60 3.25
CA ASP A 413 4.32 -13.09 4.41
C ASP A 413 5.77 -13.40 4.01
N PRO A 414 6.78 -12.70 4.56
CA PRO A 414 8.17 -12.90 4.20
C PRO A 414 8.68 -14.29 4.58
N SER A 415 7.99 -14.99 5.52
CA SER A 415 8.30 -16.38 5.85
C SER A 415 7.81 -17.38 4.79
N VAL A 416 6.89 -16.97 3.90
CA VAL A 416 6.35 -17.80 2.81
C VAL A 416 7.13 -17.52 1.53
N ASP A 417 7.27 -16.24 1.19
CA ASP A 417 8.01 -15.79 0.03
C ASP A 417 8.51 -14.36 0.24
N GLU A 418 9.82 -14.21 0.39
CA GLU A 418 10.46 -12.91 0.52
C GLU A 418 10.59 -12.20 -0.83
N TYR A 419 10.76 -12.96 -1.92
CA TYR A 419 11.08 -12.42 -3.24
C TYR A 419 9.89 -11.66 -3.84
N VAL A 420 8.65 -12.11 -3.60
CA VAL A 420 7.47 -11.35 -4.03
C VAL A 420 7.45 -9.95 -3.43
N ILE A 421 7.84 -9.80 -2.16
CA ILE A 421 7.81 -8.52 -1.46
C ILE A 421 8.99 -7.66 -1.92
N LEU A 422 10.20 -8.21 -2.00
CA LEU A 422 11.38 -7.48 -2.48
C LEU A 422 11.20 -6.97 -3.90
N CYS A 423 10.74 -7.82 -4.81
CA CYS A 423 10.53 -7.43 -6.20
C CYS A 423 9.39 -6.42 -6.36
N LEU A 424 8.34 -6.52 -5.55
CA LEU A 424 7.27 -5.53 -5.55
C LEU A 424 7.74 -4.17 -5.00
N GLU A 425 8.56 -4.16 -3.96
CA GLU A 425 9.19 -2.93 -3.44
C GLU A 425 10.12 -2.28 -4.47
N GLU A 426 10.99 -3.06 -5.11
CA GLU A 426 11.90 -2.56 -6.15
C GLU A 426 11.11 -2.01 -7.35
N TYR A 427 10.11 -2.76 -7.82
CA TYR A 427 9.24 -2.35 -8.92
C TYR A 427 8.53 -1.02 -8.62
N LEU A 428 7.87 -0.91 -7.45
CA LEU A 428 7.14 0.30 -7.08
C LEU A 428 8.06 1.49 -6.83
N ARG A 429 9.24 1.27 -6.23
CA ARG A 429 10.24 2.33 -6.00
C ARG A 429 10.76 2.88 -7.31
N HIS A 430 11.13 2.02 -8.25
CA HIS A 430 11.56 2.41 -9.58
C HIS A 430 10.46 3.17 -10.31
N LYS A 431 9.25 2.59 -10.34
CA LYS A 431 8.10 3.19 -11.02
C LYS A 431 7.71 4.55 -10.45
N ALA A 432 7.82 4.76 -9.14
CA ALA A 432 7.52 6.05 -8.53
C ALA A 432 8.48 7.16 -8.99
N ILE A 433 9.76 6.85 -9.23
CA ILE A 433 10.80 7.83 -9.59
C ILE A 433 10.86 8.06 -11.10
N TYR A 434 10.85 6.98 -11.88
CA TYR A 434 10.97 7.07 -13.34
C TYR A 434 9.64 7.27 -14.05
N GLN A 435 8.52 6.97 -13.37
CA GLN A 435 7.17 6.94 -13.96
C GLN A 435 6.99 5.85 -15.02
N GLU A 436 7.91 4.88 -15.06
CA GLU A 436 7.95 3.76 -15.98
C GLU A 436 8.15 2.44 -15.19
N PRO A 437 7.56 1.32 -15.66
CA PRO A 437 7.76 0.02 -15.03
C PRO A 437 9.23 -0.44 -15.10
N LEU A 438 9.66 -1.25 -14.12
CA LEU A 438 11.00 -1.86 -14.02
C LEU A 438 11.26 -2.94 -15.10
#